data_AF-A0A2T2TFD1-F1
#
_entry.id   AF-A0A2T2TFD1-F1
#
_cell.length_a   1.000
_cell.length_b   1.000
_cell.length_c   1.000
_cell.angle_alpha   90.00
_cell.angle_beta   90.00
_cell.angle_gamma   90.00
#
_symmetry.space_group_name_H-M   'P 1'
#
loop_
_entity.id
_entity.type
_entity.pdbx_description
1 polymer ?
#
loop_
_entity_poly.entity_id
_entity_poly.type
_entity_poly.pdbx_seq_one_letter_code
_entity_poly.pdbx_strand_id
1 'polypeptide(L)' 'PKRWIIERTFSWLSGWRRLSRDYERHTDSSETMIQAALLRIALNRLA' A
#
# COMPACT_ATOMS: atom_id res chain seq x y z
N PRO A 1 -7.21 20.26 7.12
CA PRO A 1 -8.03 19.36 7.97
C PRO A 1 -8.32 17.92 7.44
N LYS A 2 -7.85 17.51 6.25
CA LYS A 2 -8.05 16.13 5.73
C LYS A 2 -6.78 15.25 5.68
N ARG A 3 -5.66 15.78 6.18
CA ARG A 3 -4.33 15.13 6.15
C ARG A 3 -4.31 13.77 6.83
N TRP A 4 -5.11 13.59 7.88
CA TRP A 4 -5.22 12.33 8.63
C TRP A 4 -5.68 11.15 7.77
N ILE A 5 -6.45 11.38 6.71
CA ILE A 5 -6.93 10.31 5.81
C ILE A 5 -5.74 9.73 5.04
N ILE A 6 -4.87 10.60 4.51
CA ILE A 6 -3.69 10.24 3.75
C ILE A 6 -2.67 9.52 4.65
N GLU A 7 -2.42 10.05 5.84
CA GLU A 7 -1.51 9.43 6.81
C GLU A 7 -2.00 8.04 7.25
N ARG A 8 -3.32 7.87 7.40
CA ARG A 8 -3.93 6.57 7.71
C ARG A 8 -3.74 5.56 6.58
N THR A 9 -3.87 5.96 5.32
CA THR A 9 -3.57 5.07 4.18
C THR A 9 -2.11 4.66 4.16
N PHE A 10 -1.17 5.57 4.42
CA PHE A 10 0.26 5.22 4.52
C PHE A 10 0.54 4.29 5.70
N SER A 11 -0.11 4.49 6.85
CA SER A 11 0.02 3.61 8.00
C SER A 11 -0.40 2.17 7.70
N TRP A 12 -1.44 1.96 6.88
CA TRP A 12 -1.84 0.61 6.45
C TRP A 12 -0.81 -0.02 5.49
N LEU A 13 -0.21 0.78 4.61
CA LEU A 13 0.83 0.33 3.70
C LEU A 13 2.14 0.00 4.44
N SER A 14 2.44 0.67 5.56
CA SER A 14 3.63 0.38 6.37
C SER A 14 3.69 -1.06 6.93
N GLY A 15 2.57 -1.78 6.99
CA GLY A 15 2.55 -3.21 7.34
C GLY A 15 3.14 -4.13 6.27
N TRP A 16 3.31 -3.63 5.04
CA TRP A 16 3.87 -4.37 3.91
C TRP A 16 5.37 -4.15 3.83
N ARG A 17 6.16 -5.08 4.39
CA ARG A 17 7.64 -5.01 4.39
C ARG A 17 8.24 -4.77 3.01
N ARG A 18 7.60 -5.31 1.95
CA ARG A 18 8.07 -5.15 0.58
C ARG A 18 7.90 -3.72 0.02
N LEU A 19 6.93 -2.96 0.55
CA LEU A 19 6.74 -1.55 0.18
C LEU A 19 7.64 -0.59 0.99
N SER A 20 8.42 -1.09 1.95
CA SER A 20 9.34 -0.24 2.74
C SER A 20 10.51 0.30 1.91
N ARG A 21 10.82 -0.32 0.77
CA ARG A 21 11.82 0.13 -0.19
C ARG A 21 11.38 -0.31 -1.59
N ASP A 22 11.61 0.54 -2.58
CA ASP A 22 11.36 0.18 -3.98
C ASP A 22 12.48 -0.74 -4.44
N TYR A 23 12.15 -2.02 -4.66
CA TYR A 23 13.11 -3.04 -5.10
C TYR A 23 12.96 -3.31 -6.60
N GLU A 24 11.85 -2.88 -7.16
CA GLU A 24 11.42 -3.17 -8.51
C GLU A 24 12.15 -2.25 -9.51
N ARG A 25 12.67 -2.84 -10.58
CA ARG A 25 13.39 -2.10 -11.63
C ARG A 25 12.46 -1.29 -12.52
N HIS A 26 11.21 -1.73 -12.63
CA HIS A 26 10.20 -1.15 -13.50
C HIS A 26 9.08 -0.55 -12.65
N THR A 27 8.66 0.66 -13.01
CA THR A 27 7.57 1.39 -12.35
C THR A 27 6.27 0.60 -12.32
N ASP A 28 5.99 -0.17 -13.38
CA ASP A 28 4.76 -0.98 -13.48
C ASP A 28 4.75 -2.09 -12.41
N SER A 29 5.92 -2.64 -12.09
CA SER A 29 6.05 -3.64 -11.03
C SER A 29 5.88 -3.00 -9.65
N SER A 30 6.43 -1.81 -9.42
CA SER A 30 6.23 -1.05 -8.18
C SER A 30 4.74 -0.67 -8.01
N GLU A 31 4.07 -0.26 -9.08
CA GLU A 31 2.65 0.11 -9.06
C GLU A 31 1.77 -1.10 -8.72
N THR A 32 1.97 -2.23 -9.41
CA THR A 32 1.21 -3.46 -9.14
C THR A 32 1.38 -3.94 -7.70
N MET A 33 2.57 -3.78 -7.10
CA MET A 33 2.80 -4.08 -5.68
C MET A 33 1.97 -3.20 -4.74
N ILE A 34 1.85 -1.90 -5.04
CA ILE A 34 1.01 -0.97 -4.25
C ILE A 34 -0.47 -1.34 -4.41
N GLN A 35 -0.92 -1.60 -5.63
CA GLN A 35 -2.31 -2.01 -5.92
C GLN A 35 -2.67 -3.32 -5.18
N ALA A 36 -1.78 -4.32 -5.21
CA ALA A 36 -1.97 -5.58 -4.50
C ALA A 36 -2.07 -5.41 -2.97
N ALA A 37 -1.23 -4.53 -2.40
CA ALA A 37 -1.29 -4.23 -0.97
C ALA A 37 -2.63 -3.60 -0.56
N LEU A 38 -3.12 -2.63 -1.35
CA LEU A 38 -4.42 -2.00 -1.13
C LEU A 38 -5.57 -3.00 -1.30
N LEU A 39 -5.51 -3.87 -2.31
CA LEU A 39 -6.51 -4.91 -2.53
C LEU A 39 -6.63 -5.84 -1.31
N ARG A 40 -5.50 -6.30 -0.77
CA ARG A 40 -5.50 -7.17 0.41
C ARG A 40 -6.05 -6.46 1.66
N ILE A 41 -5.74 -5.17 1.85
CA ILE A 41 -6.35 -4.37 2.92
C ILE A 41 -7.86 -4.29 2.73
N ALA A 42 -8.35 -4.07 1.50
CA ALA A 42 -9.78 -4.02 1.21
C ALA A 42 -10.46 -5.36 1.49
N LEU A 43 -9.88 -6.47 1.03
CA LEU A 43 -10.40 -7.82 1.25
C LEU A 43 -10.48 -8.17 2.75
N ASN A 44 -9.44 -7.85 3.54
CA ASN A 44 -9.45 -8.09 4.99
C ASN A 44 -10.53 -7.28 5.74
N ARG A 45 -11.12 -6.25 5.12
CA ARG A 45 -12.18 -5.42 5.72
C ARG A 45 -13.58 -5.85 5.28
N LEU A 46 -13.67 -6.70 4.27
CA LEU A 46 -14.92 -7.30 3.80
C LEU A 46 -15.24 -8.62 4.49
N ALA A 47 -14.22 -9.27 5.08
CA ALA A 47 -14.36 -10.42 5.95
C ALA A 47 -14.70 -9.98 7.38
#